data_AF-A0A150IUL1-F1
#
_entry.id   AF-A0A150IUL1-F1
#
_cell.length_a   1.000
_cell.length_b   1.000
_cell.length_c   1.000
_cell.angle_alpha   90.00
_cell.angle_beta   90.00
_cell.angle_gamma   90.00
#
_symmetry.space_group_name_H-M   'P 1'
#
loop_
_entity.id
_entity.type
_entity.pdbx_description
1 polymer ?
#
loop_
_entity_poly.entity_id
_entity_poly.type
_entity_poly.pdbx_seq_one_letter_code
_entity_poly.pdbx_strand_id
1 'polypeptide(L)'
;MAIKERYEKLLKIGDKLAEISKHVNWKAFVPIVSGLYNNKSEKGGRPNTDELVMVKMMILQGLYGLSDQELERQVNDRLSFQNFLGFPEKVPDYSTLWYFRERLANSGKDKLIWTEFQDQLEKKGLDIKKGVAQDASIITSDPGQSESKLRGKEAKTRRSSDGEWNKRKSGSKFGYKLHSKIDTDLGLVREFEVTSANVHDINIDLTKPGEVVYADKAYFGAKIKAYDGTMKRAVRGRKLSFKETHRNKRISKKRRQIERHYAVIKRVFKSGHVLVTTVPRVRVKMMFACFCFNLYQLQTLSKMMA
;
A
#
# COMPACT_ATOMS: atom_id res chain seq x y z
N MET A 1 10.52 -36.38 -3.76
CA MET A 1 11.43 -36.46 -2.59
C MET A 1 12.37 -35.27 -2.48
N ALA A 2 13.22 -34.98 -3.49
CA ALA A 2 14.23 -33.91 -3.41
C ALA A 2 13.71 -32.48 -3.12
N ILE A 3 12.57 -32.06 -3.66
CA ILE A 3 12.00 -30.72 -3.40
C ILE A 3 11.47 -30.61 -1.97
N LYS A 4 10.82 -31.67 -1.46
CA LYS A 4 10.27 -31.71 -0.10
C LYS A 4 11.40 -31.65 0.94
N GLU A 5 12.47 -32.42 0.74
CA GLU A 5 13.67 -32.38 1.59
C GLU A 5 14.39 -31.02 1.54
N ARG A 6 14.51 -30.42 0.34
CA ARG A 6 15.05 -29.05 0.20
C ARG A 6 14.19 -28.03 0.96
N TYR A 7 12.87 -28.18 0.91
CA TYR A 7 11.96 -27.29 1.63
C TYR A 7 11.98 -27.53 3.15
N GLU A 8 12.09 -28.76 3.62
CA GLU A 8 12.26 -29.08 5.04
C GLU A 8 13.55 -28.48 5.61
N LYS A 9 14.65 -28.49 4.83
CA LYS A 9 15.88 -27.77 5.19
C LYS A 9 15.66 -26.25 5.26
N LEU A 10 14.90 -25.68 4.33
CA LEU A 10 14.56 -24.26 4.32
C LEU A 10 13.70 -23.87 5.53
N LEU A 11 12.74 -24.71 5.93
CA LEU A 11 11.93 -24.49 7.13
C LEU A 11 12.77 -24.43 8.41
N LYS A 12 13.84 -25.23 8.52
CA LYS A 12 14.77 -25.19 9.66
C LYS A 12 15.55 -23.88 9.74
N ILE A 13 15.84 -23.26 8.59
CA ILE A 13 16.52 -21.95 8.50
C ILE A 13 15.52 -20.81 8.74
N GLY A 14 14.25 -21.03 8.42
CA GLY A 14 13.13 -20.13 8.64
C GLY A 14 12.57 -19.57 7.33
N ASP A 15 11.23 -19.62 7.19
CA ASP A 15 10.51 -19.06 6.05
C ASP A 15 9.59 -17.91 6.50
N LYS A 16 10.05 -16.68 6.32
CA LYS A 16 9.28 -15.47 6.64
C LYS A 16 7.96 -15.39 5.88
N LEU A 17 7.89 -15.91 4.66
CA LEU A 17 6.65 -15.88 3.86
C LEU A 17 5.64 -16.89 4.40
N ALA A 18 6.10 -18.07 4.84
CA ALA A 18 5.23 -19.03 5.52
C ALA A 18 4.67 -18.47 6.83
N GLU A 19 5.47 -17.73 7.60
CA GLU A 19 4.99 -17.04 8.80
C GLU A 19 3.94 -15.96 8.46
N ILE A 20 4.24 -15.10 7.49
CA ILE A 20 3.35 -14.02 7.05
C ILE A 20 2.02 -14.57 6.51
N SER A 21 2.06 -15.69 5.78
CA SER A 21 0.89 -16.33 5.18
C SER A 21 -0.17 -16.72 6.21
N LYS A 22 0.21 -17.01 7.46
CA LYS A 22 -0.70 -17.40 8.54
C LYS A 22 -1.59 -16.25 9.05
N HIS A 23 -1.20 -15.00 8.77
CA HIS A 23 -1.92 -13.83 9.29
C HIS A 23 -3.19 -13.49 8.52
N VAL A 24 -3.48 -14.14 7.40
CA VAL A 24 -4.58 -13.75 6.51
C VAL A 24 -5.30 -14.97 5.96
N ASN A 25 -6.63 -14.90 5.90
CA ASN A 25 -7.44 -15.85 5.17
C ASN A 25 -7.45 -15.49 3.68
N TRP A 26 -6.51 -16.07 2.93
CA TRP A 26 -6.33 -15.78 1.51
C TRP A 26 -7.51 -16.17 0.64
N LYS A 27 -8.24 -17.24 1.00
CA LYS A 27 -9.39 -17.72 0.23
C LYS A 27 -10.53 -16.71 0.16
N ALA A 28 -10.63 -15.81 1.14
CA ALA A 28 -11.66 -14.78 1.18
C ALA A 28 -11.51 -13.74 0.05
N PHE A 29 -10.32 -13.57 -0.54
CA PHE A 29 -10.13 -12.65 -1.66
C PHE A 29 -10.58 -13.23 -3.00
N VAL A 30 -10.66 -14.56 -3.14
CA VAL A 30 -10.98 -15.22 -4.41
C VAL A 30 -12.35 -14.79 -4.96
N PRO A 31 -13.45 -14.79 -4.18
CA PRO A 31 -14.76 -14.31 -4.66
C PRO A 31 -14.74 -12.85 -5.14
N ILE A 32 -13.88 -12.01 -4.54
CA ILE A 32 -13.74 -10.61 -4.93
C ILE A 32 -13.13 -10.54 -6.34
N VAL A 33 -12.02 -11.25 -6.57
CA VAL A 33 -11.27 -11.15 -7.82
C VAL A 33 -11.79 -12.05 -8.94
N SER A 34 -12.58 -13.08 -8.65
CA SER A 34 -13.12 -14.02 -9.66
C SER A 34 -13.88 -13.30 -10.78
N GLY A 35 -14.71 -12.31 -10.45
CA GLY A 35 -15.44 -11.51 -11.42
C GLY A 35 -14.58 -10.53 -12.25
N LEU A 36 -13.24 -10.58 -12.16
CA LEU A 36 -12.34 -9.84 -13.06
C LEU A 36 -12.08 -10.62 -14.36
N TYR A 37 -12.43 -11.91 -14.38
CA TYR A 37 -12.23 -12.78 -15.52
C TYR A 37 -13.57 -13.04 -16.20
N ASN A 38 -13.66 -12.74 -17.49
CA ASN A 38 -14.88 -12.89 -18.28
C ASN A 38 -15.01 -14.30 -18.89
N ASN A 39 -13.90 -15.03 -19.03
CA ASN A 39 -13.92 -16.38 -19.58
C ASN A 39 -14.12 -17.39 -18.46
N LYS A 40 -15.35 -17.88 -18.33
CA LYS A 40 -15.70 -18.98 -17.41
C LYS A 40 -15.87 -20.34 -18.14
N SER A 41 -15.65 -20.38 -19.45
CA SER A 41 -15.84 -21.56 -20.30
C SER A 41 -14.51 -22.12 -20.83
N GLU A 42 -14.46 -23.43 -21.08
CA GLU A 42 -13.36 -24.09 -21.82
C GLU A 42 -13.30 -23.68 -23.30
N LYS A 43 -14.44 -23.22 -23.86
CA LYS A 43 -14.51 -22.63 -25.19
C LYS A 43 -14.32 -21.12 -25.09
N GLY A 44 -13.08 -20.68 -25.31
CA GLY A 44 -12.68 -19.28 -25.43
C GLY A 44 -11.45 -18.91 -24.59
N GLY A 45 -10.35 -18.52 -25.24
CA GLY A 45 -9.16 -17.95 -24.61
C GLY A 45 -8.33 -18.87 -23.70
N ARG A 46 -7.20 -18.36 -23.18
CA ARG A 46 -6.29 -19.08 -22.27
C ARG A 46 -7.01 -19.39 -20.94
N PRO A 47 -6.89 -20.61 -20.37
CA PRO A 47 -7.48 -20.95 -19.07
C PRO A 47 -7.08 -19.92 -18.01
N ASN A 48 -8.03 -19.52 -17.15
CA ASN A 48 -7.74 -18.56 -16.09
C ASN A 48 -6.66 -19.13 -15.17
N THR A 49 -5.67 -18.30 -14.85
CA THR A 49 -4.75 -18.62 -13.77
C THR A 49 -5.49 -18.52 -12.44
N ASP A 50 -5.17 -19.42 -11.51
CA ASP A 50 -5.72 -19.42 -10.14
C ASP A 50 -5.67 -18.01 -9.55
N GLU A 51 -6.84 -17.45 -9.22
CA GLU A 51 -6.93 -16.08 -8.76
C GLU A 51 -6.25 -15.87 -7.40
N LEU A 52 -6.15 -16.93 -6.60
CA LEU A 52 -5.40 -16.92 -5.34
C LEU A 52 -3.90 -16.70 -5.60
N VAL A 53 -3.36 -17.37 -6.62
CA VAL A 53 -1.96 -17.21 -7.04
C VAL A 53 -1.73 -15.76 -7.49
N MET A 54 -2.66 -15.19 -8.25
CA MET A 54 -2.56 -13.80 -8.72
C MET A 54 -2.52 -12.79 -7.56
N VAL A 55 -3.39 -12.94 -6.56
CA VAL A 55 -3.40 -12.07 -5.36
C VAL A 55 -2.09 -12.21 -4.59
N LYS A 56 -1.64 -13.45 -4.34
CA LYS A 56 -0.38 -13.69 -3.61
C LYS A 56 0.84 -13.19 -4.38
N MET A 57 0.86 -13.28 -5.71
CA MET A 57 1.92 -12.70 -6.53
C MET A 57 1.99 -11.18 -6.38
N MET A 58 0.85 -10.48 -6.24
CA MET A 58 0.86 -9.04 -5.96
C MET A 58 1.48 -8.72 -4.59
N ILE A 59 1.28 -9.59 -3.58
CA ILE A 59 1.93 -9.47 -2.27
C ILE A 59 3.44 -9.68 -2.37
N LEU A 60 3.90 -10.71 -3.11
CA LEU A 60 5.33 -10.90 -3.37
C LEU A 60 5.93 -9.69 -4.08
N GLN A 61 5.23 -9.14 -5.07
CA GLN A 61 5.66 -7.93 -5.77
C GLN A 61 5.84 -6.75 -4.81
N GLY A 62 4.85 -6.54 -3.92
CA GLY A 62 4.86 -5.47 -2.93
C GLY A 62 5.94 -5.63 -1.87
N LEU A 63 6.09 -6.82 -1.28
CA LEU A 63 7.07 -7.10 -0.22
C LEU A 63 8.52 -6.91 -0.67
N TYR A 64 8.84 -7.30 -1.92
CA TYR A 64 10.21 -7.31 -2.43
C TYR A 64 10.50 -6.19 -3.43
N GLY A 65 9.50 -5.39 -3.82
CA GLY A 65 9.64 -4.29 -4.77
C GLY A 65 10.05 -4.76 -6.17
N LEU A 66 9.52 -5.89 -6.63
CA LEU A 66 9.92 -6.54 -7.89
C LEU A 66 9.21 -5.91 -9.10
N SER A 67 9.84 -5.97 -10.27
CA SER A 67 9.15 -5.79 -11.55
C SER A 67 8.31 -7.03 -11.88
N ASP A 68 7.47 -6.96 -12.91
CA ASP A 68 6.68 -8.12 -13.32
C ASP A 68 7.56 -9.26 -13.84
N GLN A 69 8.56 -8.95 -14.68
CA GLN A 69 9.50 -9.96 -15.18
C GLN A 69 10.35 -10.57 -14.07
N GLU A 70 10.80 -9.74 -13.12
CA GLU A 70 11.61 -10.22 -12.01
C GLU A 70 10.80 -11.09 -11.05
N LEU A 71 9.52 -10.77 -10.83
CA LEU A 71 8.63 -11.61 -10.05
C LEU A 71 8.43 -12.97 -10.72
N GLU A 72 8.11 -12.99 -12.01
CA GLU A 72 7.98 -14.23 -12.78
C GLU A 72 9.26 -15.08 -12.68
N ARG A 73 10.43 -14.47 -12.89
CA ARG A 73 11.72 -15.14 -12.76
C ARG A 73 11.94 -15.71 -11.35
N GLN A 74 11.72 -14.91 -10.30
CA GLN A 74 11.96 -15.33 -8.93
C GLN A 74 10.97 -16.40 -8.45
N VAL A 75 9.72 -16.39 -8.92
CA VAL A 75 8.76 -17.45 -8.57
C VAL A 75 9.18 -18.79 -9.19
N ASN A 76 9.76 -18.79 -10.39
CA ASN A 76 10.27 -20.02 -11.01
C ASN A 76 11.56 -20.53 -10.34
N ASP A 77 12.36 -19.64 -9.75
CA ASP A 77 13.68 -19.97 -9.17
C ASP A 77 13.62 -20.28 -7.65
N ARG A 78 12.74 -19.61 -6.88
CA ARG A 78 12.79 -19.62 -5.41
C ARG A 78 11.72 -20.52 -4.79
N LEU A 79 12.17 -21.55 -4.07
CA LEU A 79 11.30 -22.48 -3.34
C LEU A 79 10.37 -21.79 -2.32
N SER A 80 10.84 -20.76 -1.61
CA SER A 80 9.99 -20.03 -0.64
C SER A 80 8.86 -19.26 -1.31
N PHE A 81 9.06 -18.79 -2.56
CA PHE A 81 8.01 -18.12 -3.33
C PHE A 81 6.99 -19.13 -3.81
N GLN A 82 7.44 -20.26 -4.36
CA GLN A 82 6.54 -21.35 -4.76
C GLN A 82 5.72 -21.86 -3.59
N ASN A 83 6.34 -22.06 -2.43
CA ASN A 83 5.65 -22.44 -1.20
C ASN A 83 4.59 -21.42 -0.80
N PHE A 84 4.92 -20.12 -0.79
CA PHE A 84 3.95 -19.07 -0.49
C PHE A 84 2.73 -19.11 -1.43
N LEU A 85 2.97 -19.36 -2.73
CA LEU A 85 1.93 -19.49 -3.75
C LEU A 85 1.14 -20.80 -3.66
N GLY A 86 1.66 -21.83 -2.99
CA GLY A 86 1.03 -23.15 -2.90
C GLY A 86 1.43 -24.10 -4.02
N PHE A 87 2.65 -23.96 -4.57
CA PHE A 87 3.20 -24.77 -5.66
C PHE A 87 2.26 -24.86 -6.88
N PRO A 88 1.97 -23.71 -7.54
CA PRO A 88 1.10 -23.72 -8.71
C PRO A 88 1.73 -24.54 -9.83
N GLU A 89 0.91 -25.33 -10.55
CA GLU A 89 1.37 -26.09 -11.72
C GLU A 89 1.93 -25.19 -12.82
N LYS A 90 1.34 -24.00 -12.95
CA LYS A 90 1.75 -22.98 -13.92
C LYS A 90 1.86 -21.61 -13.27
N VAL A 91 3.04 -21.02 -13.38
CA VAL A 91 3.29 -19.63 -12.97
C VAL A 91 2.74 -18.70 -14.06
N PRO A 92 1.88 -17.73 -13.73
CA PRO A 92 1.42 -16.74 -14.70
C PRO A 92 2.58 -15.83 -15.14
N ASP A 93 2.57 -15.50 -16.43
CA ASP A 93 3.58 -14.62 -17.03
C ASP A 93 3.40 -13.15 -16.61
N TYR A 94 4.45 -12.35 -16.83
CA TYR A 94 4.48 -10.93 -16.49
C TYR A 94 3.31 -10.14 -17.11
N SER A 95 2.86 -10.54 -18.30
CA SER A 95 1.76 -9.86 -18.99
C SER A 95 0.43 -10.10 -18.29
N THR A 96 0.22 -11.32 -17.80
CA THR A 96 -0.98 -11.72 -17.04
C THR A 96 -1.07 -10.91 -15.74
N LEU A 97 0.05 -10.73 -15.04
CA LEU A 97 0.15 -9.88 -13.84
C LEU A 97 -0.19 -8.42 -14.14
N TRP A 98 0.31 -7.90 -15.27
CA TRP A 98 0.00 -6.54 -15.71
C TRP A 98 -1.50 -6.35 -15.96
N TYR A 99 -2.12 -7.23 -16.74
CA TYR A 99 -3.57 -7.17 -17.01
C TYR A 99 -4.40 -7.31 -15.74
N PHE A 100 -3.98 -8.12 -14.77
CA PHE A 100 -4.68 -8.26 -13.51
C PHE A 100 -4.74 -6.94 -12.73
N ARG A 101 -3.62 -6.23 -12.60
CA ARG A 101 -3.61 -4.89 -11.97
C ARG A 101 -4.43 -3.88 -12.73
N GLU A 102 -4.42 -3.95 -14.06
CA GLU A 102 -5.23 -3.07 -14.89
C GLU A 102 -6.73 -3.29 -14.64
N ARG A 103 -7.16 -4.56 -14.56
CA ARG A 103 -8.54 -4.91 -14.23
C ARG A 103 -8.92 -4.48 -12.81
N LEU A 104 -8.02 -4.61 -11.84
CA LEU A 104 -8.24 -4.10 -10.49
C LEU A 104 -8.47 -2.58 -10.50
N ALA A 105 -7.60 -1.83 -11.19
CA ALA A 105 -7.70 -0.38 -11.27
C ALA A 105 -9.00 0.08 -11.96
N ASN A 106 -9.42 -0.61 -13.02
CA ASN A 106 -10.62 -0.25 -13.79
C ASN A 106 -11.93 -0.63 -13.08
N SER A 107 -11.92 -1.72 -12.32
CA SER A 107 -13.12 -2.20 -11.61
C SER A 107 -13.29 -1.63 -10.21
N GLY A 108 -12.24 -1.02 -9.63
CA GLY A 108 -12.23 -0.54 -8.25
C GLY A 108 -12.23 -1.65 -7.19
N LYS A 109 -11.99 -2.91 -7.60
CA LYS A 109 -11.97 -4.07 -6.69
C LYS A 109 -10.80 -4.07 -5.72
N ASP A 110 -9.78 -3.24 -5.93
CA ASP A 110 -8.74 -2.98 -4.94
C ASP A 110 -9.32 -2.51 -3.60
N LYS A 111 -10.41 -1.73 -3.64
CA LYS A 111 -11.12 -1.26 -2.44
C LYS A 111 -11.78 -2.40 -1.69
N LEU A 112 -12.36 -3.36 -2.40
CA LEU A 112 -12.98 -4.54 -1.80
C LEU A 112 -11.93 -5.47 -1.17
N ILE A 113 -10.79 -5.65 -1.84
CA ILE A 113 -9.64 -6.39 -1.26
C ILE A 113 -9.16 -5.71 0.03
N TRP A 114 -9.03 -4.38 0.01
CA TRP A 114 -8.63 -3.63 1.20
C TRP A 114 -9.63 -3.76 2.34
N THR A 115 -10.93 -3.64 2.03
CA THR A 115 -12.02 -3.77 3.00
C THR A 115 -12.03 -5.15 3.65
N GLU A 116 -12.01 -6.22 2.85
CA GLU A 116 -11.95 -7.59 3.37
C GLU A 116 -10.71 -7.81 4.26
N PHE A 117 -9.56 -7.24 3.89
CA PHE A 117 -8.38 -7.33 4.73
C PHE A 117 -8.55 -6.60 6.07
N GLN A 118 -9.13 -5.40 6.09
CA GLN A 118 -9.43 -4.69 7.34
C GLN A 118 -10.44 -5.47 8.21
N ASP A 119 -11.48 -6.04 7.61
CA ASP A 119 -12.47 -6.86 8.31
C ASP A 119 -11.82 -8.09 8.99
N GLN A 120 -10.82 -8.70 8.34
CA GLN A 120 -10.05 -9.79 8.96
C GLN A 120 -9.21 -9.33 10.15
N LEU A 121 -8.68 -8.10 10.13
CA LEU A 121 -7.97 -7.53 11.28
C LEU A 121 -8.92 -7.26 12.44
N GLU A 122 -10.08 -6.68 12.16
CA GLU A 122 -11.11 -6.39 13.16
C GLU A 122 -11.64 -7.68 13.82
N LYS A 123 -11.93 -8.72 13.02
CA LYS A 123 -12.33 -10.05 13.53
C LYS A 123 -11.27 -10.71 14.42
N LYS A 124 -10.01 -10.31 14.30
CA LYS A 124 -8.90 -10.75 15.18
C LYS A 124 -8.73 -9.87 16.43
N GLY A 125 -9.63 -8.91 16.66
CA GLY A 125 -9.53 -7.96 17.77
C GLY A 125 -8.42 -6.92 17.62
N LEU A 126 -7.84 -6.80 16.42
CA LEU A 126 -6.78 -5.86 16.10
C LEU A 126 -7.39 -4.54 15.63
N ASP A 127 -8.18 -3.89 16.47
CA ASP A 127 -8.90 -2.65 16.14
C ASP A 127 -8.23 -1.38 16.75
N ILE A 128 -8.70 -0.20 16.36
CA ILE A 128 -8.26 1.10 16.83
C ILE A 128 -8.73 1.33 18.27
N LYS A 129 -7.78 1.44 19.22
CA LYS A 129 -8.10 1.67 20.65
C LYS A 129 -7.82 3.08 21.15
N LYS A 130 -6.64 3.63 20.82
CA LYS A 130 -6.13 4.89 21.43
C LYS A 130 -6.24 6.13 20.54
N GLY A 131 -6.61 5.91 19.28
CA GLY A 131 -6.66 6.94 18.24
C GLY A 131 -5.74 6.63 17.06
N VAL A 132 -5.74 7.54 16.10
CA VAL A 132 -5.13 7.37 14.78
C VAL A 132 -4.14 8.48 14.49
N ALA A 133 -3.12 8.18 13.71
CA ALA A 133 -2.21 9.16 13.13
C ALA A 133 -2.49 9.28 11.64
N GLN A 134 -2.62 10.51 11.15
CA GLN A 134 -2.77 10.78 9.72
C GLN A 134 -1.60 11.64 9.22
N ASP A 135 -1.05 11.26 8.08
CA ASP A 135 0.03 11.96 7.42
C ASP A 135 0.03 11.68 5.91
N ALA A 136 0.89 12.35 5.17
CA ALA A 136 1.05 12.16 3.73
C ALA A 136 2.51 12.09 3.32
N SER A 137 2.80 11.22 2.36
CA SER A 137 4.15 11.04 1.83
C SER A 137 4.15 11.08 0.30
N ILE A 138 5.09 11.84 -0.26
CA ILE A 138 5.28 11.89 -1.72
C ILE A 138 5.82 10.54 -2.22
N ILE A 139 5.20 10.05 -3.29
CA ILE A 139 5.65 8.92 -4.11
C ILE A 139 6.05 9.48 -5.46
N THR A 140 7.32 9.37 -5.82
CA THR A 140 7.83 10.02 -7.04
C THR A 140 7.46 9.24 -8.28
N SER A 141 7.43 9.92 -9.42
CA SER A 141 7.34 9.31 -10.74
C SER A 141 8.16 10.14 -11.72
N ASP A 142 8.29 9.67 -12.95
CA ASP A 142 9.01 10.41 -13.99
C ASP A 142 8.07 11.39 -14.72
N PRO A 143 8.43 12.68 -14.83
CA PRO A 143 7.63 13.69 -15.55
C PRO A 143 7.64 13.51 -17.08
N GLY A 144 8.54 12.69 -17.61
CA GLY A 144 8.82 12.57 -19.05
C GLY A 144 9.57 13.79 -19.60
N GLN A 145 10.01 13.72 -20.86
CA GLN A 145 10.66 14.86 -21.53
C GLN A 145 9.63 15.95 -21.87
N SER A 146 9.99 17.22 -21.61
CA SER A 146 9.12 18.39 -21.65
C SER A 146 8.76 18.89 -23.06
N GLU A 147 9.44 18.44 -24.12
CA GLU A 147 9.45 19.17 -25.40
C GLU A 147 8.50 18.69 -26.51
N SER A 148 7.75 17.59 -26.36
CA SER A 148 6.83 17.19 -27.45
C SER A 148 5.38 17.11 -26.97
N LYS A 149 4.52 17.89 -27.66
CA LYS A 149 3.05 17.88 -27.79
C LYS A 149 2.26 17.09 -26.72
N LEU A 150 1.16 17.66 -26.25
CA LEU A 150 0.08 16.90 -25.59
C LEU A 150 -0.30 15.71 -26.49
N ARG A 151 0.28 14.53 -26.23
CA ARG A 151 -0.07 13.30 -26.92
C ARG A 151 -1.39 12.84 -26.31
N GLY A 152 -2.38 12.51 -27.15
CA GLY A 152 -3.74 12.19 -26.72
C GLY A 152 -3.78 11.12 -25.62
N LYS A 153 -4.91 11.02 -24.91
CA LYS A 153 -5.12 10.13 -23.75
C LYS A 153 -4.79 8.66 -24.01
N GLU A 154 -4.72 8.24 -25.27
CA GLU A 154 -4.45 6.86 -25.72
C GLU A 154 -2.97 6.54 -25.95
N ALA A 155 -2.07 7.53 -25.86
CA ALA A 155 -0.65 7.30 -26.09
C ALA A 155 -0.06 6.34 -25.03
N LYS A 156 0.43 5.17 -25.46
CA LYS A 156 1.17 4.24 -24.60
C LYS A 156 2.52 4.82 -24.22
N THR A 157 2.59 5.52 -23.10
CA THR A 157 3.80 6.19 -22.59
C THR A 157 4.10 5.79 -21.15
N ARG A 158 5.37 5.87 -20.77
CA ARG A 158 5.83 5.78 -19.36
C ARG A 158 5.70 7.12 -18.62
N ARG A 159 5.34 8.19 -19.34
CA ARG A 159 5.08 9.52 -18.75
C ARG A 159 3.86 9.43 -17.85
N SER A 160 4.00 9.88 -16.62
CA SER A 160 2.86 10.04 -15.71
C SER A 160 1.82 10.98 -16.34
N SER A 161 0.57 10.50 -16.47
CA SER A 161 -0.54 11.31 -16.98
C SER A 161 -1.14 12.20 -15.89
N ASP A 162 -1.19 11.67 -14.67
CA ASP A 162 -1.91 12.32 -13.56
C ASP A 162 -0.96 12.83 -12.47
N GLY A 163 0.34 12.53 -12.56
CA GLY A 163 1.35 13.01 -11.63
C GLY A 163 1.55 14.51 -11.77
N GLU A 164 1.82 15.17 -10.65
CA GLU A 164 1.95 16.62 -10.59
C GLU A 164 3.17 17.06 -9.78
N TRP A 165 3.58 18.31 -9.97
CA TRP A 165 4.69 18.88 -9.19
C TRP A 165 4.23 19.35 -7.80
N ASN A 166 4.87 18.83 -6.75
CA ASN A 166 4.81 19.39 -5.41
C ASN A 166 6.04 20.28 -5.16
N LYS A 167 5.83 21.59 -5.13
CA LYS A 167 6.89 22.58 -4.86
C LYS A 167 7.08 22.75 -3.36
N ARG A 168 8.30 22.52 -2.86
CA ARG A 168 8.70 22.82 -1.48
C ARG A 168 9.97 23.68 -1.47
N LYS A 169 10.25 24.34 -0.34
CA LYS A 169 11.51 25.10 -0.17
C LYS A 169 12.76 24.24 -0.39
N SER A 170 12.67 22.95 -0.05
CA SER A 170 13.75 21.97 -0.22
C SER A 170 13.85 21.39 -1.65
N GLY A 171 13.12 21.94 -2.61
CA GLY A 171 13.04 21.44 -3.98
C GLY A 171 11.67 20.90 -4.37
N SER A 172 11.47 20.77 -5.68
CA SER A 172 10.23 20.26 -6.29
C SER A 172 10.32 18.75 -6.52
N LYS A 173 9.23 18.03 -6.25
CA LYS A 173 9.12 16.59 -6.54
C LYS A 173 7.90 16.34 -7.41
N PHE A 174 8.07 15.56 -8.47
CA PHE A 174 6.99 15.17 -9.37
C PHE A 174 6.43 13.79 -8.98
N GLY A 175 5.11 13.65 -9.04
CA GLY A 175 4.42 12.36 -8.90
C GLY A 175 3.13 12.46 -8.10
N TYR A 176 3.02 11.63 -7.07
CA TYR A 176 1.79 11.40 -6.29
C TYR A 176 2.03 11.60 -4.79
N LYS A 177 0.94 11.54 -4.02
CA LYS A 177 0.93 11.47 -2.57
C LYS A 177 0.17 10.23 -2.12
N LEU A 178 0.79 9.50 -1.18
CA LEU A 178 0.13 8.48 -0.38
C LEU A 178 -0.26 9.11 0.96
N HIS A 179 -1.55 9.35 1.14
CA HIS A 179 -2.15 9.71 2.42
C HIS A 179 -2.43 8.44 3.18
N SER A 180 -2.04 8.36 4.45
CA SER A 180 -2.25 7.16 5.25
C SER A 180 -2.77 7.51 6.63
N LYS A 181 -3.69 6.69 7.12
CA LYS A 181 -4.16 6.67 8.50
C LYS A 181 -3.70 5.37 9.13
N ILE A 182 -2.91 5.48 10.20
CA ILE A 182 -2.51 4.32 11.00
C ILE A 182 -3.13 4.40 12.39
N ASP A 183 -3.36 3.26 13.03
CA ASP A 183 -3.64 3.27 14.47
C ASP A 183 -2.36 3.56 15.27
N THR A 184 -2.50 4.20 16.43
CA THR A 184 -1.36 4.63 17.26
C THR A 184 -0.88 3.60 18.28
N ASP A 185 -1.49 2.41 18.32
CA ASP A 185 -1.20 1.38 19.33
C ASP A 185 -0.42 0.22 18.71
N LEU A 186 -1.03 -0.43 17.71
CA LEU A 186 -0.50 -1.54 16.92
C LEU A 186 0.30 -1.04 15.71
N GLY A 187 0.08 0.20 15.27
CA GLY A 187 0.79 0.78 14.12
C GLY A 187 0.37 0.18 12.78
N LEU A 188 -0.85 -0.37 12.68
CA LEU A 188 -1.40 -0.91 11.42
C LEU A 188 -2.05 0.22 10.62
N VAL A 189 -1.93 0.14 9.30
CA VAL A 189 -2.61 1.03 8.36
C VAL A 189 -4.08 0.65 8.31
N ARG A 190 -4.95 1.63 8.56
CA ARG A 190 -6.40 1.50 8.63
C ARG A 190 -7.09 2.04 7.41
N GLU A 191 -6.56 3.14 6.87
CA GLU A 191 -7.09 3.74 5.66
C GLU A 191 -5.97 4.41 4.88
N PHE A 192 -6.13 4.53 3.57
CA PHE A 192 -5.20 5.26 2.72
C PHE A 192 -5.92 5.86 1.51
N GLU A 193 -5.33 6.92 0.96
CA GLU A 193 -5.78 7.51 -0.30
C GLU A 193 -4.58 7.92 -1.15
N VAL A 194 -4.73 7.88 -2.47
CA VAL A 194 -3.69 8.31 -3.40
C VAL A 194 -4.19 9.48 -4.22
N THR A 195 -3.40 10.54 -4.25
CA THR A 195 -3.71 11.73 -5.06
C THR A 195 -2.49 12.16 -5.87
N SER A 196 -2.68 13.05 -6.85
CA SER A 196 -1.58 13.80 -7.44
C SER A 196 -0.82 14.59 -6.37
N ALA A 197 0.47 14.85 -6.58
CA ALA A 197 1.31 15.39 -5.51
C ALA A 197 1.01 16.86 -5.15
N ASN A 198 0.34 17.62 -6.02
CA ASN A 198 -0.05 19.01 -5.76
C ASN A 198 -1.23 19.13 -4.77
N VAL A 199 -2.06 18.09 -4.61
CA VAL A 199 -3.22 18.12 -3.71
C VAL A 199 -2.78 18.41 -2.28
N HIS A 200 -3.39 19.43 -1.66
CA HIS A 200 -3.08 19.82 -0.29
C HIS A 200 -3.63 18.80 0.72
N ASP A 201 -2.83 18.48 1.73
CA ASP A 201 -3.13 17.44 2.71
C ASP A 201 -4.43 17.76 3.50
N ILE A 202 -4.70 19.05 3.70
CA ILE A 202 -5.93 19.58 4.32
C ILE A 202 -7.25 19.11 3.66
N ASN A 203 -7.20 18.73 2.38
CA ASN A 203 -8.38 18.31 1.62
C ASN A 203 -8.71 16.83 1.76
N ILE A 204 -7.83 16.05 2.41
CA ILE A 204 -7.98 14.60 2.54
C ILE A 204 -8.21 14.27 4.02
N ASP A 205 -9.40 13.78 4.34
CA ASP A 205 -9.74 13.28 5.67
C ASP A 205 -10.07 11.78 5.59
N LEU A 206 -9.20 10.97 6.20
CA LEU A 206 -9.35 9.50 6.25
C LEU A 206 -10.01 9.04 7.55
N THR A 207 -10.37 9.98 8.43
CA THR A 207 -10.88 9.67 9.77
C THR A 207 -12.36 9.31 9.75
N LYS A 208 -12.79 8.56 10.77
CA LYS A 208 -14.18 8.22 11.02
C LYS A 208 -14.68 8.98 12.27
N PRO A 209 -15.99 9.28 12.38
CA PRO A 209 -16.57 9.82 13.60
C PRO A 209 -16.24 8.95 14.83
N GLY A 210 -15.94 9.58 15.96
CA GLY A 210 -15.55 8.89 17.21
C GLY A 210 -14.05 8.59 17.35
N GLU A 211 -13.27 8.65 16.26
CA GLU A 211 -11.81 8.52 16.35
C GLU A 211 -11.17 9.79 16.94
N VAL A 212 -9.97 9.65 17.52
CA VAL A 212 -9.09 10.78 17.88
C VAL A 212 -7.92 10.81 16.91
N VAL A 213 -7.78 11.88 16.12
CA VAL A 213 -6.73 11.99 15.11
C VAL A 213 -5.56 12.85 15.57
N TYR A 214 -4.34 12.37 15.35
CA TYR A 214 -3.10 13.11 15.54
C TYR A 214 -2.51 13.42 14.16
N ALA A 215 -2.52 14.69 13.76
CA ALA A 215 -2.01 15.16 12.47
C ALA A 215 -0.99 16.30 12.65
N ASP A 216 -0.15 16.54 11.64
CA ASP A 216 0.82 17.64 11.68
C ASP A 216 0.22 18.98 11.30
N LYS A 217 1.10 19.97 11.17
CA LYS A 217 0.75 21.35 10.84
C LYS A 217 0.24 21.52 9.41
N ALA A 218 0.42 20.53 8.51
CA ALA A 218 -0.09 20.61 7.15
C ALA A 218 -1.62 20.46 7.11
N TYR A 219 -2.19 19.76 8.09
CA TYR A 219 -3.63 19.61 8.30
C TYR A 219 -4.25 20.73 9.13
N PHE A 220 -3.49 21.76 9.51
CA PHE A 220 -4.01 22.86 10.32
C PHE A 220 -5.16 23.58 9.59
N GLY A 221 -6.36 23.51 10.16
CA GLY A 221 -7.60 24.07 9.59
C GLY A 221 -8.40 23.08 8.73
N ALA A 222 -7.99 21.82 8.66
CA ALA A 222 -8.76 20.77 7.99
C ALA A 222 -10.13 20.57 8.65
N LYS A 223 -11.15 20.36 7.83
CA LYS A 223 -12.45 19.88 8.30
C LYS A 223 -12.33 18.37 8.48
N ILE A 224 -12.19 17.93 9.73
CA ILE A 224 -12.05 16.52 10.07
C ILE A 224 -13.30 15.99 10.79
N LYS A 225 -13.63 14.73 10.54
CA LYS A 225 -14.76 14.03 11.18
C LYS A 225 -14.45 13.57 12.61
N ALA A 226 -13.18 13.31 12.90
CA ALA A 226 -12.67 12.88 14.20
C ALA A 226 -12.44 14.03 15.19
N TYR A 227 -12.13 13.69 16.45
CA TYR A 227 -11.67 14.64 17.46
C TYR A 227 -10.28 15.19 17.10
N ASP A 228 -10.16 16.54 17.07
CA ASP A 228 -9.00 17.24 16.52
C ASP A 228 -7.75 17.28 17.41
N GLY A 229 -6.83 16.35 17.18
CA GLY A 229 -5.46 16.37 17.68
C GLY A 229 -4.44 16.92 16.68
N THR A 230 -4.83 17.77 15.73
CA THR A 230 -3.90 18.37 14.75
C THR A 230 -2.97 19.40 15.40
N MET A 231 -1.71 19.40 15.00
CA MET A 231 -0.73 20.37 15.48
C MET A 231 -1.10 21.80 15.08
N LYS A 232 -0.94 22.74 16.02
CA LYS A 232 -1.11 24.16 15.73
C LYS A 232 0.09 24.68 14.94
N ARG A 233 -0.16 25.56 13.97
CA ARG A 233 0.86 26.23 13.15
C ARG A 233 0.94 27.70 13.54
N ALA A 234 2.15 28.27 13.54
CA ALA A 234 2.30 29.72 13.64
C ALA A 234 1.71 30.38 12.38
N VAL A 235 1.01 31.49 12.56
CA VAL A 235 0.42 32.27 11.46
C VAL A 235 1.00 33.69 11.49
N ARG A 236 0.84 34.43 10.39
CA ARG A 236 1.33 35.81 10.31
C ARG A 236 0.79 36.62 11.50
N GLY A 237 1.67 37.26 12.26
CA GLY A 237 1.31 38.05 13.43
C GLY A 237 1.04 37.25 14.72
N ARG A 238 1.07 35.90 14.70
CA ARG A 238 0.88 35.08 15.91
C ARG A 238 1.88 33.93 15.99
N LYS A 239 2.80 34.05 16.94
CA LYS A 239 3.70 32.95 17.35
C LYS A 239 2.92 31.90 18.16
N LEU A 240 3.44 30.68 18.19
CA LEU A 240 2.89 29.62 19.05
C LEU A 240 3.19 29.93 20.51
N SER A 241 2.18 29.79 21.36
CA SER A 241 2.35 29.86 22.82
C SER A 241 3.16 28.67 23.35
N PHE A 242 3.66 28.80 24.57
CA PHE A 242 4.32 27.71 25.29
C PHE A 242 3.42 26.46 25.40
N LYS A 243 2.12 26.66 25.71
CA LYS A 243 1.12 25.58 25.80
C LYS A 243 0.91 24.88 24.46
N GLU A 244 0.77 25.62 23.37
CA GLU A 244 0.62 25.03 22.03
C GLU A 244 1.87 24.28 21.58
N THR A 245 3.06 24.79 21.91
CA THR A 245 4.33 24.13 21.62
C THR A 245 4.44 22.80 22.36
N HIS A 246 4.08 22.76 23.65
CA HIS A 246 4.04 21.52 24.44
C HIS A 246 2.97 20.54 23.94
N ARG A 247 1.79 21.04 23.56
CA ARG A 247 0.75 20.23 22.91
C ARG A 247 1.26 19.59 21.62
N ASN A 248 1.91 20.37 20.75
CA ASN A 248 2.50 19.86 19.51
C ASN A 248 3.59 18.80 19.75
N LYS A 249 4.45 18.99 20.77
CA LYS A 249 5.44 17.97 21.17
C LYS A 249 4.76 16.66 21.58
N ARG A 250 3.66 16.71 22.35
CA ARG A 250 2.89 15.51 22.74
C ARG A 250 2.24 14.82 21.54
N ILE A 251 1.64 15.58 20.64
CA ILE A 251 1.05 15.06 19.38
C ILE A 251 2.13 14.40 18.53
N SER A 252 3.32 15.02 18.42
CA SER A 252 4.43 14.50 17.63
C SER A 252 4.87 13.11 18.11
N LYS A 253 4.97 12.92 19.44
CA LYS A 253 5.29 11.63 20.04
C LYS A 253 4.28 10.54 19.66
N LYS A 254 2.98 10.85 19.68
CA LYS A 254 1.92 9.89 19.30
C LYS A 254 1.94 9.58 17.80
N ARG A 255 2.27 10.56 16.97
CA ARG A 255 2.25 10.43 15.51
C ARG A 255 3.46 9.69 14.93
N ARG A 256 4.58 9.61 15.66
CA ARG A 256 5.87 9.04 15.20
C ARG A 256 5.76 7.68 14.51
N GLN A 257 4.80 6.83 14.90
CA GLN A 257 4.63 5.50 14.29
C GLN A 257 4.38 5.57 12.77
N ILE A 258 3.75 6.63 12.26
CA ILE A 258 3.45 6.77 10.82
C ILE A 258 4.71 6.99 9.97
N GLU A 259 5.77 7.51 10.58
CA GLU A 259 7.04 7.70 9.88
C GLU A 259 7.68 6.35 9.54
N ARG A 260 7.54 5.35 10.42
CA ARG A 260 8.02 3.98 10.16
C ARG A 260 7.26 3.36 8.97
N HIS A 261 5.95 3.55 8.89
CA HIS A 261 5.14 3.09 7.76
C HIS A 261 5.72 3.57 6.42
N TYR A 262 5.95 4.88 6.29
CA TYR A 262 6.54 5.42 5.07
C TYR A 262 7.99 4.99 4.85
N ALA A 263 8.80 4.88 5.91
CA ALA A 263 10.17 4.42 5.81
C ALA A 263 10.24 2.98 5.25
N VAL A 264 9.38 2.08 5.74
CA VAL A 264 9.31 0.69 5.28
C VAL A 264 8.84 0.62 3.83
N ILE A 265 7.74 1.29 3.48
CA ILE A 265 7.24 1.32 2.10
C ILE A 265 8.31 1.82 1.12
N LYS A 266 9.04 2.88 1.47
CA LYS A 266 10.03 3.48 0.58
C LYS A 266 11.34 2.69 0.50
N ARG A 267 11.85 2.22 1.63
CA ARG A 267 13.22 1.67 1.73
C ARG A 267 13.24 0.15 1.67
N VAL A 268 12.31 -0.51 2.36
CA VAL A 268 12.25 -1.99 2.41
C VAL A 268 11.52 -2.51 1.18
N PHE A 269 10.34 -1.98 0.89
CA PHE A 269 9.50 -2.43 -0.23
C PHE A 269 9.82 -1.72 -1.56
N LYS A 270 10.79 -0.79 -1.56
CA LYS A 270 11.23 -0.01 -2.72
C LYS A 270 10.09 0.67 -3.49
N SER A 271 9.00 1.00 -2.78
CA SER A 271 7.76 1.55 -3.37
C SER A 271 7.68 3.07 -3.23
N GLY A 272 8.82 3.75 -3.12
CA GLY A 272 8.91 5.21 -3.08
C GLY A 272 8.88 5.90 -4.43
N HIS A 273 9.01 5.13 -5.52
CA HIS A 273 8.96 5.59 -6.91
C HIS A 273 8.06 4.66 -7.72
N VAL A 274 7.27 5.21 -8.63
CA VAL A 274 6.30 4.46 -9.45
C VAL A 274 6.47 4.74 -10.94
N LEU A 275 6.31 3.69 -11.73
CA LEU A 275 6.39 3.70 -13.19
C LEU A 275 5.01 3.62 -13.87
N VAL A 276 3.95 3.56 -13.06
CA VAL A 276 2.56 3.61 -13.53
C VAL A 276 2.08 5.06 -13.58
N THR A 277 1.15 5.34 -14.48
CA THR A 277 0.94 6.70 -14.98
C THR A 277 -0.34 7.37 -14.51
N THR A 278 -1.30 6.62 -13.96
CA THR A 278 -2.62 7.12 -13.55
C THR A 278 -2.84 6.93 -12.05
N VAL A 279 -3.64 7.80 -11.43
CA VAL A 279 -4.00 7.68 -10.00
C VAL A 279 -4.58 6.30 -9.66
N PRO A 280 -5.54 5.73 -10.43
CA PRO A 280 -6.05 4.38 -10.15
C PRO A 280 -4.97 3.30 -10.14
N ARG A 281 -4.02 3.31 -11.09
CA ARG A 281 -2.91 2.34 -11.12
C ARG A 281 -1.97 2.51 -9.93
N VAL A 282 -1.66 3.76 -9.56
CA VAL A 282 -0.83 4.05 -8.39
C VAL A 282 -1.55 3.62 -7.11
N ARG A 283 -2.88 3.83 -7.03
CA ARG A 283 -3.71 3.39 -5.92
C ARG A 283 -3.63 1.88 -5.72
N VAL A 284 -3.80 1.07 -6.77
CA VAL A 284 -3.64 -0.39 -6.68
C VAL A 284 -2.25 -0.77 -6.14
N LYS A 285 -1.19 -0.14 -6.66
CA LYS A 285 0.17 -0.41 -6.20
C LYS A 285 0.38 -0.03 -4.73
N MET A 286 -0.14 1.11 -4.30
CA MET A 286 -0.03 1.57 -2.90
C MET A 286 -0.95 0.80 -1.95
N MET A 287 -2.09 0.29 -2.43
CA MET A 287 -2.95 -0.63 -1.69
C MET A 287 -2.16 -1.87 -1.30
N PHE A 288 -1.51 -2.52 -2.26
CA PHE A 288 -0.67 -3.69 -1.97
C PHE A 288 0.54 -3.33 -1.11
N ALA A 289 1.15 -2.14 -1.26
CA ALA A 289 2.23 -1.71 -0.39
C ALA A 289 1.77 -1.54 1.08
N CYS A 290 0.58 -0.97 1.30
CA CYS A 290 -0.02 -0.85 2.63
C CYS A 290 -0.44 -2.21 3.19
N PHE A 291 -0.97 -3.10 2.34
CA PHE A 291 -1.28 -4.49 2.70
C PHE A 291 -0.01 -5.20 3.18
N CYS A 292 1.06 -5.13 2.38
CA CYS A 292 2.36 -5.71 2.70
C CYS A 292 2.94 -5.12 3.99
N PHE A 293 2.74 -3.83 4.25
CA PHE A 293 3.17 -3.20 5.49
C PHE A 293 2.42 -3.78 6.70
N ASN A 294 1.10 -3.94 6.61
CA ASN A 294 0.32 -4.55 7.68
C ASN A 294 0.74 -6.00 7.91
N LEU A 295 0.95 -6.81 6.86
CA LEU A 295 1.50 -8.17 7.00
C LEU A 295 2.85 -8.19 7.72
N TYR A 296 3.74 -7.28 7.33
CA TYR A 296 5.05 -7.13 7.95
C TYR A 296 4.94 -6.70 9.43
N GLN A 297 3.98 -5.84 9.75
CA GLN A 297 3.71 -5.38 11.10
C GLN A 297 3.06 -6.47 11.96
N LEU A 298 2.12 -7.24 11.43
CA LEU A 298 1.51 -8.38 12.11
C LEU A 298 2.56 -9.41 12.50
N GLN A 299 3.53 -9.67 11.63
CA GLN A 299 4.64 -10.57 11.96
C GLN A 299 5.58 -10.00 13.04
N THR A 300 5.66 -8.68 13.17
CA THR A 300 6.39 -8.05 14.27
C THR A 300 5.60 -8.18 15.57
N LEU A 301 4.29 -7.90 15.53
CA LEU A 301 3.40 -7.96 16.69
C LEU A 301 3.28 -9.40 17.23
N SER A 302 3.18 -10.40 16.36
CA SER A 302 3.11 -11.81 16.78
C SER A 302 4.35 -12.25 17.56
N LYS A 303 5.53 -11.73 17.20
CA LYS A 303 6.79 -12.00 17.92
C LYS A 303 6.93 -11.23 19.23
N MET A 304 6.18 -10.14 19.40
CA MET A 304 6.16 -9.38 20.66
C MET A 304 5.12 -9.90 21.65
N MET A 305 4.09 -10.59 21.15
CA MET A 305 3.01 -11.17 21.95
C MET A 305 3.23 -12.64 22.31
N ALA A 306 4.18 -13.31 21.64
CA ALA A 306 4.66 -14.66 21.97
C ALA A 306 5.76 -14.59 23.01
#